data_AF-A0A5J5PY52-F1
#
_entry.id   AF-A0A5J5PY52-F1
#
_cell.length_a   1.000
_cell.length_b   1.000
_cell.length_c   1.000
_cell.angle_alpha   90.00
_cell.angle_beta   90.00
_cell.angle_gamma   90.00
#
_symmetry.space_group_name_H-M   'P 1'
#
loop_
_entity.id
_entity.type
_entity.pdbx_description
1 polymer ?
#
loop_
_entity_poly.entity_id
_entity_poly.type
_entity_poly.pdbx_seq_one_letter_code
_entity_poly.pdbx_strand_id
1 'polypeptide(L)'
;MFLSFGLNVQKALLQSDVQSKTDKTPVTVADYGSQALISFVLQQELRAEFSLVAEEDSKDLRKDGAQEIVERITKLVNYSLTTDGSYNVTLSTEDVLKAIDSGRSEGGSQGQHWVLDPIDGTKGFLRGDQYAIALALLDGGKVVLGVLACPNLPLTSLEDAGQHSPNNEVGCLFFAEVGGGTYMQPLDGSSAVKVQVSAVENPEEASFFESYEAAHSMHDLTSLIAQKLGVKAPPVRIDSQAKYGALSRGDGAIYLRFPHKGYREKIWDHAAGCIVVTEAGGVVTDAAGQPLDFSKGKHLDVDTGIIVTNQKLMPLLLNAVKESLKEKAPSS
;
A
#
# COMPACT_ATOMS: atom_id res chain seq x y z
N MET A 1 0.62 11.18 14.84
CA MET A 1 1.79 10.34 15.14
C MET A 1 2.48 9.64 13.95
N PHE A 2 1.88 8.61 13.31
CA PHE A 2 2.61 7.70 12.40
C PHE A 2 3.08 8.36 11.10
N LEU A 3 2.28 9.29 10.62
CA LEU A 3 2.46 9.99 9.34
C LEU A 3 3.70 10.91 9.40
N SER A 4 3.90 11.58 10.53
CA SER A 4 5.09 12.36 10.81
C SER A 4 6.33 11.48 11.06
N PHE A 5 6.17 10.26 11.58
CA PHE A 5 7.30 9.35 11.79
C PHE A 5 7.98 9.00 10.46
N GLY A 6 7.23 8.50 9.48
CA GLY A 6 7.78 8.12 8.17
C GLY A 6 8.51 9.27 7.47
N LEU A 7 7.88 10.45 7.40
CA LEU A 7 8.47 11.66 6.79
C LEU A 7 9.73 12.15 7.49
N ASN A 8 9.79 12.05 8.82
CA ASN A 8 10.96 12.45 9.58
C ASN A 8 12.11 11.46 9.37
N VAL A 9 11.82 10.15 9.32
CA VAL A 9 12.82 9.10 9.10
C VAL A 9 13.40 9.18 7.67
N GLN A 10 12.55 9.06 6.64
CA GLN A 10 12.50 10.09 5.60
C GLN A 10 13.77 10.89 5.27
N LYS A 11 13.70 12.12 5.77
CA LYS A 11 14.67 13.21 5.62
C LYS A 11 15.97 12.99 6.39
N ALA A 12 15.99 12.08 7.36
CA ALA A 12 17.11 11.84 8.27
C ALA A 12 17.72 10.43 8.14
N LEU A 13 17.41 9.74 7.04
CA LEU A 13 17.81 8.35 6.83
C LEU A 13 19.32 8.25 6.63
N LEU A 14 19.96 7.35 7.37
CA LEU A 14 21.39 7.03 7.25
C LEU A 14 21.58 5.71 6.51
N GLN A 15 22.76 5.48 5.91
CA GLN A 15 23.08 4.17 5.30
C GLN A 15 23.01 3.02 6.31
N SER A 16 23.34 3.29 7.58
CA SER A 16 23.21 2.34 8.69
C SER A 16 21.77 1.93 9.00
N ASP A 17 20.79 2.63 8.42
CA ASP A 17 19.38 2.42 8.71
C ASP A 17 18.73 1.43 7.75
N VAL A 18 19.49 0.90 6.80
CA VAL A 18 19.01 0.01 5.75
C VAL A 18 19.62 -1.37 5.95
N GLN A 19 18.76 -2.37 6.04
CA GLN A 19 19.12 -3.78 6.05
C GLN A 19 18.58 -4.46 4.78
N SER A 20 19.13 -5.63 4.46
CA SER A 20 18.59 -6.50 3.42
C SER A 20 17.97 -7.73 4.06
N LYS A 21 16.70 -8.01 3.75
CA LYS A 21 16.03 -9.25 4.12
C LYS A 21 16.69 -10.44 3.41
N THR A 22 16.32 -11.65 3.83
CA THR A 22 16.87 -12.90 3.25
C THR A 22 16.58 -13.03 1.74
N ASP A 23 15.48 -12.47 1.26
CA ASP A 23 15.11 -12.41 -0.16
C ASP A 23 15.72 -11.22 -0.92
N LYS A 24 16.65 -10.49 -0.29
CA LYS A 24 17.36 -9.31 -0.80
C LYS A 24 16.50 -8.06 -1.00
N THR A 25 15.26 -8.07 -0.51
CA THR A 25 14.47 -6.84 -0.43
C THR A 25 15.03 -5.92 0.67
N PRO A 26 15.01 -4.59 0.49
CA PRO A 26 15.44 -3.67 1.54
C PRO A 26 14.38 -3.58 2.65
N VAL A 27 14.84 -3.36 3.87
CA VAL A 27 14.02 -2.99 5.04
C VAL A 27 14.76 -1.92 5.83
N THR A 28 14.06 -0.96 6.40
CA THR A 28 14.67 0.16 7.12
C THR A 28 14.17 0.29 8.55
N VAL A 29 14.82 1.16 9.33
CA VAL A 29 14.31 1.59 10.64
C VAL A 29 12.90 2.20 10.56
N ALA A 30 12.49 2.71 9.38
CA ALA A 30 11.16 3.25 9.15
C ALA A 30 10.09 2.14 9.14
N ASP A 31 10.38 1.02 8.48
CA ASP A 31 9.48 -0.14 8.38
C ASP A 31 9.21 -0.71 9.79
N TYR A 32 10.29 -1.03 10.52
CA TYR A 32 10.19 -1.56 11.88
C TYR A 32 9.56 -0.59 12.86
N GLY A 33 9.95 0.69 12.82
CA GLY A 33 9.43 1.69 13.76
C GLY A 33 7.96 2.04 13.49
N SER A 34 7.54 2.11 12.24
CA SER A 34 6.13 2.31 11.87
C SER A 34 5.28 1.12 12.31
N GLN A 35 5.76 -0.11 12.07
CA GLN A 35 5.08 -1.31 12.56
C GLN A 35 4.98 -1.33 14.08
N ALA A 36 6.07 -1.03 14.80
CA ALA A 36 6.07 -0.99 16.26
C ALA A 36 5.06 0.02 16.80
N LEU A 37 5.04 1.25 16.27
CA LEU A 37 4.13 2.30 16.68
C LEU A 37 2.67 1.92 16.42
N ILE A 38 2.34 1.48 15.20
CA ILE A 38 0.96 1.14 14.81
C ILE A 38 0.47 -0.05 15.64
N SER A 39 1.30 -1.08 15.80
CA SER A 39 0.98 -2.25 16.62
C SER A 39 0.74 -1.85 18.07
N PHE A 40 1.59 -1.00 18.64
CA PHE A 40 1.44 -0.52 20.01
C PHE A 40 0.13 0.25 20.19
N VAL A 41 -0.14 1.23 19.32
CA VAL A 41 -1.34 2.07 19.43
C VAL A 41 -2.61 1.26 19.23
N LEU A 42 -2.67 0.37 18.23
CA LEU A 42 -3.83 -0.50 18.05
C LEU A 42 -4.09 -1.37 19.28
N GLN A 43 -3.06 -1.90 19.93
CA GLN A 43 -3.22 -2.68 21.16
C GLN A 43 -3.69 -1.85 22.36
N GLN A 44 -3.33 -0.56 22.43
CA GLN A 44 -3.81 0.32 23.50
C GLN A 44 -5.28 0.71 23.30
N GLU A 45 -5.67 1.00 22.06
CA GLU A 45 -7.02 1.46 21.73
C GLU A 45 -8.04 0.31 21.67
N LEU A 46 -7.60 -0.89 21.25
CA LEU A 46 -8.48 -2.05 21.10
C LEU A 46 -8.52 -2.88 22.38
N ARG A 47 -9.72 -3.09 22.92
CA ARG A 47 -9.96 -3.88 24.15
C ARG A 47 -10.30 -5.36 23.89
N ALA A 48 -10.27 -5.80 22.64
CA ALA A 48 -10.67 -7.14 22.20
C ALA A 48 -9.45 -8.01 21.82
N GLU A 49 -9.70 -9.23 21.35
CA GLU A 49 -8.64 -10.10 20.81
C GLU A 49 -7.89 -9.38 19.67
N PHE A 50 -6.60 -9.17 19.87
CA PHE A 50 -5.73 -8.48 18.93
C PHE A 50 -5.11 -9.47 17.95
N SER A 51 -5.42 -9.31 16.67
CA SER A 51 -4.79 -10.07 15.59
C SER A 51 -4.29 -9.12 14.53
N LEU A 52 -2.97 -9.14 14.28
CA LEU A 52 -2.31 -8.32 13.27
C LEU A 52 -1.47 -9.20 12.36
N VAL A 53 -1.69 -9.06 11.06
CA VAL A 53 -0.87 -9.60 9.99
C VAL A 53 -0.02 -8.44 9.46
N ALA A 54 1.27 -8.46 9.71
CA ALA A 54 2.18 -7.41 9.24
C ALA A 54 3.37 -8.00 8.48
N GLU A 55 4.00 -7.18 7.64
CA GLU A 55 5.12 -7.59 6.81
C GLU A 55 6.35 -7.98 7.63
N GLU A 56 6.71 -7.17 8.64
CA GLU A 56 8.00 -7.31 9.33
C GLU A 56 7.94 -8.25 10.55
N ASP A 57 9.07 -8.85 10.87
CA ASP A 57 9.28 -9.53 12.15
C ASP A 57 10.64 -9.18 12.76
N SER A 58 10.83 -9.44 14.06
CA SER A 58 12.08 -9.06 14.73
C SER A 58 13.22 -10.08 14.61
N LYS A 59 13.10 -11.15 13.80
CA LYS A 59 14.10 -12.24 13.80
C LYS A 59 15.51 -11.74 13.48
N ASP A 60 15.64 -10.86 12.48
CA ASP A 60 16.92 -10.29 12.09
C ASP A 60 17.43 -9.25 13.10
N LEU A 61 16.52 -8.54 13.77
CA LEU A 61 16.83 -7.57 14.83
C LEU A 61 17.32 -8.23 16.13
N ARG A 62 17.09 -9.53 16.30
CA ARG A 62 17.54 -10.30 17.49
C ARG A 62 18.90 -11.00 17.28
N LYS A 63 19.51 -10.87 16.11
CA LYS A 63 20.84 -11.44 15.81
C LYS A 63 21.95 -10.58 16.41
N ASP A 64 23.10 -11.21 16.67
CA ASP A 64 24.30 -10.51 17.10
C ASP A 64 24.70 -9.44 16.07
N GLY A 65 25.00 -8.22 16.53
CA GLY A 65 25.33 -7.08 15.69
C GLY A 65 24.16 -6.16 15.33
N ALA A 66 22.92 -6.51 15.69
CA ALA A 66 21.74 -5.68 15.45
C ALA A 66 21.42 -4.69 16.60
N GLN A 67 22.23 -4.64 17.66
CA GLN A 67 21.95 -3.81 18.84
C GLN A 67 21.79 -2.33 18.49
N GLU A 68 22.68 -1.79 17.66
CA GLU A 68 22.64 -0.37 17.28
C GLU A 68 21.36 0.00 16.52
N ILE A 69 20.90 -0.88 15.61
CA ILE A 69 19.67 -0.62 14.85
C ILE A 69 18.44 -0.69 15.74
N VAL A 70 18.39 -1.64 16.68
CA VAL A 70 17.27 -1.78 17.63
C VAL A 70 17.20 -0.56 18.55
N GLU A 71 18.33 -0.08 19.05
CA GLU A 71 18.39 1.16 19.83
C GLU A 71 17.92 2.36 19.01
N ARG A 72 18.30 2.44 17.73
CA ARG A 72 17.87 3.52 16.84
C ARG A 72 16.37 3.50 16.59
N ILE A 73 15.80 2.33 16.26
CA ILE A 73 14.35 2.15 16.12
C ILE A 73 13.65 2.59 17.41
N THR A 74 14.12 2.12 18.56
CA THR A 74 13.55 2.44 19.87
C THR A 74 13.58 3.93 20.19
N LYS A 75 14.67 4.63 19.85
CA LYS A 75 14.79 6.09 20.00
C LYS A 75 13.76 6.82 19.13
N LEU A 76 13.61 6.43 17.86
CA LEU A 76 12.67 7.06 16.93
C LEU A 76 11.20 6.84 17.34
N VAL A 77 10.87 5.62 17.78
CA VAL A 77 9.54 5.26 18.31
C VAL A 77 9.20 6.11 19.53
N ASN A 78 10.09 6.14 20.54
CA ASN A 78 9.85 6.92 21.76
C ASN A 78 9.79 8.42 21.50
N TYR A 79 10.62 8.94 20.59
CA TYR A 79 10.57 10.35 20.17
C TYR A 79 9.18 10.71 19.63
N SER A 80 8.59 9.83 18.82
CA SER A 80 7.27 10.06 18.22
C SER A 80 6.13 9.94 19.22
N LEU A 81 6.18 8.95 20.12
CA LEU A 81 5.23 8.84 21.24
C LEU A 81 5.26 10.09 22.13
N THR A 82 6.47 10.56 22.45
CA THR A 82 6.66 11.74 23.31
C THR A 82 6.16 13.02 22.63
N THR A 83 6.41 13.17 21.33
CA THR A 83 6.03 14.37 20.56
C THR A 83 4.52 14.44 20.35
N ASP A 84 3.87 13.30 20.11
CA ASP A 84 2.41 13.23 20.00
C ASP A 84 1.72 13.46 21.34
N GLY A 85 2.30 13.00 22.44
CA GLY A 85 1.85 13.31 23.81
C GLY A 85 0.58 12.57 24.25
N SER A 86 -0.05 11.78 23.37
CA SER A 86 -1.26 11.01 23.70
C SER A 86 -1.00 9.83 24.64
N TYR A 87 0.26 9.34 24.70
CA TYR A 87 0.65 8.17 25.49
C TYR A 87 1.79 8.53 26.44
N ASN A 88 1.54 8.42 27.75
CA ASN A 88 2.55 8.66 28.77
C ASN A 88 3.36 7.38 29.06
N VAL A 89 4.12 6.93 28.06
CA VAL A 89 4.92 5.70 28.13
C VAL A 89 6.28 5.91 27.47
N THR A 90 7.28 5.16 27.93
CA THR A 90 8.56 5.00 27.25
C THR A 90 8.81 3.51 27.08
N LEU A 91 8.93 3.07 25.83
CA LEU A 91 9.12 1.68 25.47
C LEU A 91 10.60 1.30 25.58
N SER A 92 10.88 0.16 26.21
CA SER A 92 12.20 -0.47 26.14
C SER A 92 12.45 -1.07 24.76
N THR A 93 13.69 -1.47 24.47
CA THR A 93 14.03 -2.20 23.23
C THR A 93 13.22 -3.48 23.10
N GLU A 94 13.01 -4.21 24.20
CA GLU A 94 12.22 -5.45 24.19
C GLU A 94 10.73 -5.17 23.96
N ASP A 95 10.19 -4.05 24.46
CA ASP A 95 8.80 -3.67 24.18
C ASP A 95 8.59 -3.35 22.69
N VAL A 96 9.57 -2.66 22.06
CA VAL A 96 9.55 -2.39 20.62
C VAL A 96 9.62 -3.68 19.81
N LEU A 97 10.51 -4.62 20.17
CA LEU A 97 10.60 -5.92 19.48
C LEU A 97 9.32 -6.74 19.64
N LYS A 98 8.68 -6.71 20.81
CA LYS A 98 7.36 -7.34 21.04
C LYS A 98 6.26 -6.70 20.21
N ALA A 99 6.24 -5.37 20.11
CA ALA A 99 5.28 -4.66 19.29
C ALA A 99 5.42 -5.06 17.81
N ILE A 100 6.65 -5.14 17.28
CA ILE A 100 6.91 -5.67 15.93
C ILE A 100 6.39 -7.11 15.79
N ASP A 101 6.74 -7.99 16.74
CA ASP A 101 6.37 -9.41 16.69
C ASP A 101 4.87 -9.68 16.89
N SER A 102 4.09 -8.69 17.29
CA SER A 102 2.63 -8.81 17.37
C SER A 102 1.95 -8.94 16.00
N GLY A 103 2.66 -8.57 14.92
CA GLY A 103 2.21 -8.70 13.53
C GLY A 103 2.31 -10.10 12.92
N ARG A 104 2.52 -11.14 13.73
CA ARG A 104 2.80 -12.51 13.25
C ARG A 104 1.56 -13.32 12.89
N SER A 105 0.34 -12.80 13.07
CA SER A 105 -0.89 -13.55 12.75
C SER A 105 -0.87 -14.06 11.32
N GLU A 106 -1.41 -15.26 11.09
CA GLU A 106 -1.57 -15.82 9.74
C GLU A 106 -2.77 -15.23 8.99
N GLY A 107 -3.64 -14.48 9.68
CA GLY A 107 -4.94 -14.04 9.14
C GLY A 107 -5.88 -15.23 8.96
N GLY A 108 -6.84 -15.09 8.04
CA GLY A 108 -7.74 -16.18 7.66
C GLY A 108 -9.19 -15.76 7.49
N SER A 109 -10.07 -16.76 7.48
CA SER A 109 -11.51 -16.60 7.22
C SER A 109 -12.34 -16.38 8.48
N GLN A 110 -11.74 -16.32 9.66
CA GLN A 110 -12.44 -16.29 10.95
C GLN A 110 -11.98 -15.10 11.80
N GLY A 111 -12.94 -14.40 12.41
CA GLY A 111 -12.65 -13.28 13.30
C GLY A 111 -12.12 -12.05 12.59
N GLN A 112 -11.61 -11.12 13.39
CA GLN A 112 -11.07 -9.85 12.92
C GLN A 112 -9.54 -9.89 12.85
N HIS A 113 -8.99 -9.41 11.74
CA HIS A 113 -7.55 -9.31 11.54
C HIS A 113 -7.18 -7.94 10.99
N TRP A 114 -6.34 -7.20 11.71
CA TRP A 114 -5.64 -6.06 11.12
C TRP A 114 -4.58 -6.56 10.15
N VAL A 115 -4.41 -5.83 9.05
CA VAL A 115 -3.42 -6.13 8.02
C VAL A 115 -2.61 -4.86 7.78
N LEU A 116 -1.29 -4.94 7.92
CA LEU A 116 -0.40 -3.79 7.89
C LEU A 116 0.79 -4.02 6.96
N ASP A 117 0.96 -3.10 6.02
CA ASP A 117 2.26 -2.81 5.42
C ASP A 117 2.77 -1.49 6.02
N PRO A 118 3.83 -1.53 6.84
CA PRO A 118 4.31 -0.34 7.53
C PRO A 118 4.96 0.68 6.58
N ILE A 119 5.56 0.24 5.47
CA ILE A 119 6.17 1.09 4.42
C ILE A 119 6.07 0.33 3.09
N ASP A 120 4.91 0.44 2.45
CA ASP A 120 4.72 -0.12 1.12
C ASP A 120 5.52 0.70 0.11
N GLY A 121 6.35 0.02 -0.68
CA GLY A 121 7.28 0.65 -1.60
C GLY A 121 8.55 1.15 -0.92
N THR A 122 9.18 0.37 -0.04
CA THR A 122 10.46 0.69 0.63
C THR A 122 11.54 1.19 -0.33
N LYS A 123 11.60 0.69 -1.57
CA LYS A 123 12.52 1.23 -2.60
C LYS A 123 12.20 2.68 -2.99
N GLY A 124 10.92 3.00 -3.18
CA GLY A 124 10.45 4.37 -3.41
C GLY A 124 10.76 5.26 -2.20
N PHE A 125 10.54 4.75 -0.99
CA PHE A 125 10.94 5.42 0.25
C PHE A 125 12.44 5.76 0.27
N LEU A 126 13.31 4.80 -0.06
CA LEU A 126 14.76 5.01 -0.11
C LEU A 126 15.19 6.05 -1.17
N ARG A 127 14.44 6.18 -2.26
CA ARG A 127 14.71 7.18 -3.32
C ARG A 127 14.18 8.58 -3.00
N GLY A 128 13.33 8.73 -1.98
CA GLY A 128 12.58 9.97 -1.75
C GLY A 128 11.33 10.10 -2.63
N ASP A 129 10.92 9.02 -3.30
CA ASP A 129 9.73 8.96 -4.16
C ASP A 129 8.47 8.58 -3.34
N GLN A 130 7.46 8.05 -4.02
CA GLN A 130 6.20 7.62 -3.41
C GLN A 130 6.40 6.36 -2.55
N TYR A 131 5.76 6.38 -1.38
CA TYR A 131 5.56 5.24 -0.50
C TYR A 131 4.21 5.41 0.21
N ALA A 132 3.70 4.33 0.79
CA ALA A 132 2.48 4.38 1.58
C ALA A 132 2.64 3.63 2.91
N ILE A 133 1.84 4.00 3.90
CA ILE A 133 1.59 3.17 5.08
C ILE A 133 0.17 2.64 4.90
N ALA A 134 0.02 1.32 4.81
CA ALA A 134 -1.24 0.68 4.45
C ALA A 134 -1.77 -0.16 5.60
N LEU A 135 -2.93 0.23 6.13
CA LEU A 135 -3.60 -0.47 7.22
C LEU A 135 -5.01 -0.85 6.80
N ALA A 136 -5.40 -2.10 7.01
CA ALA A 136 -6.75 -2.57 6.76
C ALA A 136 -7.26 -3.41 7.93
N LEU A 137 -8.58 -3.53 8.03
CA LEU A 137 -9.27 -4.47 8.90
C LEU A 137 -10.01 -5.49 8.05
N LEU A 138 -9.75 -6.77 8.31
CA LEU A 138 -10.53 -7.88 7.81
C LEU A 138 -11.54 -8.32 8.88
N ASP A 139 -12.74 -8.71 8.47
CA ASP A 139 -13.72 -9.42 9.28
C ASP A 139 -14.22 -10.64 8.51
N GLY A 140 -13.95 -11.85 9.04
CA GLY A 140 -14.28 -13.11 8.36
C GLY A 140 -13.62 -13.24 6.98
N GLY A 141 -12.41 -12.71 6.82
CA GLY A 141 -11.68 -12.69 5.55
C GLY A 141 -12.13 -11.64 4.53
N LYS A 142 -13.06 -10.74 4.89
CA LYS A 142 -13.50 -9.62 4.04
C LYS A 142 -12.89 -8.31 4.51
N VAL A 143 -12.38 -7.49 3.59
CA VAL A 143 -11.91 -6.13 3.94
C VAL A 143 -13.11 -5.27 4.32
N VAL A 144 -13.12 -4.74 5.55
CA VAL A 144 -14.22 -3.91 6.08
C VAL A 144 -13.85 -2.46 6.34
N LEU A 145 -12.56 -2.19 6.54
CA LEU A 145 -11.99 -0.85 6.70
C LEU A 145 -10.59 -0.81 6.08
N GLY A 146 -10.21 0.33 5.51
CA GLY A 146 -8.88 0.55 4.96
C GLY A 146 -8.43 1.98 5.11
N VAL A 147 -7.14 2.15 5.35
CA VAL A 147 -6.44 3.42 5.52
C VAL A 147 -5.15 3.36 4.72
N LEU A 148 -4.96 4.33 3.82
CA LEU A 148 -3.72 4.53 3.08
C LEU A 148 -3.18 5.91 3.38
N ALA A 149 -2.07 5.95 4.09
CA ALA A 149 -1.32 7.19 4.24
C ALA A 149 -0.28 7.29 3.14
N CYS A 150 -0.30 8.38 2.38
CA CYS A 150 0.61 8.63 1.26
C CYS A 150 1.37 9.94 1.52
N PRO A 151 2.46 9.93 2.30
CA PRO A 151 3.08 11.17 2.79
C PRO A 151 3.73 12.04 1.72
N ASN A 152 4.13 11.44 0.60
CA ASN A 152 4.75 12.15 -0.53
C ASN A 152 3.78 12.40 -1.69
N LEU A 153 2.51 11.98 -1.59
CA LEU A 153 1.55 12.16 -2.69
C LEU A 153 1.07 13.62 -2.74
N PRO A 154 1.16 14.31 -3.89
CA PRO A 154 0.66 15.68 -4.05
C PRO A 154 -0.84 15.77 -3.75
N LEU A 155 -1.29 16.84 -3.10
CA LEU A 155 -2.72 17.07 -2.84
C LEU A 155 -3.50 17.43 -4.11
N THR A 156 -2.84 18.04 -5.08
CA THR A 156 -3.38 18.32 -6.41
C THR A 156 -3.39 17.07 -7.28
N SER A 157 -4.19 17.10 -8.35
CA SER A 157 -4.21 16.01 -9.33
C SER A 157 -2.80 15.79 -9.91
N LEU A 158 -2.45 14.54 -10.20
CA LEU A 158 -1.17 14.22 -10.81
C LEU A 158 -0.99 14.86 -12.20
N GLU A 159 -2.08 15.15 -12.92
CA GLU A 159 -2.03 15.90 -14.18
C GLU A 159 -1.62 17.36 -13.96
N ASP A 160 -2.10 17.98 -12.87
CA ASP A 160 -1.80 19.36 -12.49
C ASP A 160 -0.42 19.49 -11.82
N ALA A 161 0.03 18.45 -11.12
CA ALA A 161 1.30 18.45 -10.38
C ALA A 161 2.54 18.53 -11.29
N GLY A 162 2.41 18.16 -12.58
CA GLY A 162 3.45 18.32 -13.60
C GLY A 162 3.71 19.77 -14.01
N GLN A 163 2.81 20.70 -13.68
CA GLN A 163 3.06 22.13 -13.80
C GLN A 163 3.76 22.57 -12.52
N HIS A 164 5.08 22.79 -12.60
CA HIS A 164 5.97 23.16 -11.49
C HIS A 164 5.44 24.29 -10.60
N SER A 165 4.56 23.96 -9.66
CA SER A 165 4.19 24.82 -8.56
C SER A 165 5.17 24.50 -7.42
N PRO A 166 6.05 25.45 -7.05
CA PRO A 166 7.02 25.25 -5.96
C PRO A 166 6.37 25.06 -4.58
N ASN A 167 5.04 25.14 -4.49
CA ASN A 167 4.21 24.96 -3.30
C ASN A 167 3.23 23.77 -3.44
N ASN A 168 3.54 22.72 -4.20
CA ASN A 168 2.69 21.52 -4.18
C ASN A 168 2.73 20.92 -2.77
N GLU A 169 1.68 21.23 -2.00
CA GLU A 169 1.42 20.57 -0.72
C GLU A 169 1.29 19.08 -0.99
N VAL A 170 2.00 18.30 -0.18
CA VAL A 170 2.05 16.84 -0.26
C VAL A 170 1.56 16.25 1.05
N GLY A 171 1.18 14.99 0.97
CA GLY A 171 0.78 14.22 2.12
C GLY A 171 -0.72 14.21 2.27
N CYS A 172 -1.31 13.05 1.97
CA CYS A 172 -2.70 12.78 2.25
C CYS A 172 -2.91 11.40 2.90
N LEU A 173 -4.05 11.27 3.55
CA LEU A 173 -4.60 10.06 4.12
C LEU A 173 -5.88 9.73 3.37
N PHE A 174 -5.98 8.52 2.82
CA PHE A 174 -7.23 7.97 2.33
C PHE A 174 -7.78 7.02 3.38
N PHE A 175 -9.09 7.05 3.59
CA PHE A 175 -9.76 6.09 4.46
C PHE A 175 -11.14 5.74 3.90
N ALA A 176 -11.53 4.48 4.12
CA ALA A 176 -12.80 3.94 3.66
C ALA A 176 -13.28 2.86 4.63
N GLU A 177 -14.59 2.76 4.77
CA GLU A 177 -15.29 1.66 5.45
C GLU A 177 -16.43 1.17 4.54
N VAL A 178 -16.82 -0.09 4.69
CA VAL A 178 -17.85 -0.70 3.83
C VAL A 178 -19.15 0.11 3.86
N GLY A 179 -19.57 0.61 2.70
CA GLY A 179 -20.77 1.43 2.52
C GLY A 179 -20.62 2.90 2.93
N GLY A 180 -19.48 3.31 3.50
CA GLY A 180 -19.21 4.70 3.89
C GLY A 180 -18.71 5.56 2.74
N GLY A 181 -18.17 4.96 1.68
CA GLY A 181 -17.42 5.65 0.65
C GLY A 181 -16.00 5.98 1.07
N THR A 182 -15.21 6.48 0.12
CA THR A 182 -13.80 6.85 0.35
C THR A 182 -13.64 8.34 0.58
N TYR A 183 -12.82 8.69 1.56
CA TYR A 183 -12.45 10.06 1.88
C TYR A 183 -10.93 10.25 1.81
N MET A 184 -10.51 11.43 1.37
CA MET A 184 -9.12 11.90 1.39
C MET A 184 -9.00 13.08 2.33
N GLN A 185 -7.98 13.07 3.19
CA GLN A 185 -7.68 14.14 4.13
C GLN A 185 -6.20 14.52 4.03
N PRO A 186 -5.85 15.81 3.91
CA PRO A 186 -4.46 16.24 4.01
C PRO A 186 -3.84 15.90 5.38
N LEU A 187 -2.54 15.61 5.40
CA LEU A 187 -1.85 15.17 6.63
C LEU A 187 -1.71 16.27 7.69
N ASP A 188 -1.92 17.54 7.33
CA ASP A 188 -1.94 18.67 8.26
C ASP A 188 -3.20 18.72 9.14
N GLY A 189 -4.17 17.81 8.91
CA GLY A 189 -5.42 17.74 9.64
C GLY A 189 -6.55 18.60 9.06
N SER A 190 -6.35 19.19 7.88
CA SER A 190 -7.40 19.87 7.11
C SER A 190 -8.60 18.96 6.85
N SER A 191 -9.73 19.53 6.41
CA SER A 191 -10.99 18.79 6.27
C SER A 191 -10.91 17.65 5.25
N ALA A 192 -11.49 16.51 5.60
CA ALA A 192 -11.62 15.38 4.68
C ALA A 192 -12.63 15.68 3.57
N VAL A 193 -12.32 15.24 2.35
CA VAL A 193 -13.19 15.36 1.17
C VAL A 193 -13.53 13.97 0.64
N LYS A 194 -14.78 13.78 0.22
CA LYS A 194 -15.18 12.53 -0.43
C LYS A 194 -14.56 12.48 -1.82
N VAL A 195 -13.95 11.34 -2.16
CA VAL A 195 -13.30 11.13 -3.46
C VAL A 195 -14.04 10.08 -4.28
N GLN A 196 -13.87 10.15 -5.60
CA GLN A 196 -14.45 9.21 -6.55
C GLN A 196 -13.45 8.89 -7.65
N VAL A 197 -13.50 7.65 -8.14
CA VAL A 197 -12.72 7.24 -9.31
C VAL A 197 -13.13 8.04 -10.55
N SER A 198 -12.24 8.07 -11.54
CA SER A 198 -12.49 8.76 -12.81
C SER A 198 -13.75 8.22 -13.51
N ALA A 199 -14.52 9.12 -14.11
CA ALA A 199 -15.75 8.80 -14.86
C ALA A 199 -15.49 8.41 -16.33
N VAL A 200 -14.22 8.36 -16.76
CA VAL A 200 -13.81 8.04 -18.14
C VAL A 200 -14.47 6.74 -18.62
N GLU A 201 -15.09 6.82 -19.81
CA GLU A 201 -15.75 5.68 -20.46
C GLU A 201 -14.97 5.20 -21.69
N ASN A 202 -14.27 6.13 -22.34
CA ASN A 202 -13.47 5.87 -23.52
C ASN A 202 -12.06 5.43 -23.11
N PRO A 203 -11.65 4.18 -23.37
CA PRO A 203 -10.31 3.71 -23.00
C PRO A 203 -9.18 4.49 -23.69
N GLU A 204 -9.43 5.14 -24.83
CA GLU A 204 -8.40 5.97 -25.49
C GLU A 204 -8.00 7.20 -24.66
N GLU A 205 -8.89 7.66 -23.78
CA GLU A 205 -8.73 8.79 -22.86
C GLU A 205 -8.25 8.36 -21.47
N ALA A 206 -8.15 7.05 -21.22
CA ALA A 206 -7.78 6.52 -19.93
C ALA A 206 -6.29 6.77 -19.63
N SER A 207 -5.99 7.24 -18.42
CA SER A 207 -4.65 7.20 -17.84
C SER A 207 -4.39 5.85 -17.19
N PHE A 208 -3.14 5.38 -17.31
CA PHE A 208 -2.73 4.03 -16.95
C PHE A 208 -1.58 4.05 -15.93
N PHE A 209 -1.77 3.38 -14.79
CA PHE A 209 -0.74 3.21 -13.75
C PHE A 209 -0.10 1.82 -13.82
N GLU A 210 1.24 1.79 -13.72
CA GLU A 210 2.01 0.57 -13.51
C GLU A 210 3.07 0.76 -12.42
N SER A 211 3.60 -0.35 -11.91
CA SER A 211 4.71 -0.33 -10.96
C SER A 211 5.95 0.31 -11.58
N TYR A 212 6.68 1.12 -10.82
CA TYR A 212 7.94 1.69 -11.30
C TYR A 212 9.02 0.61 -11.50
N GLU A 213 9.10 -0.34 -10.57
CA GLU A 213 10.04 -1.46 -10.63
C GLU A 213 9.57 -2.55 -11.62
N ALA A 214 10.33 -2.77 -12.70
CA ALA A 214 10.05 -3.81 -13.70
C ALA A 214 10.05 -5.25 -13.13
N ALA A 215 10.71 -5.46 -12.00
CA ALA A 215 10.66 -6.74 -11.28
C ALA A 215 9.30 -7.02 -10.63
N HIS A 216 8.44 -6.02 -10.48
CA HIS A 216 7.15 -6.14 -9.78
C HIS A 216 5.95 -6.24 -10.74
N SER A 217 6.15 -6.08 -12.05
CA SER A 217 5.09 -6.25 -13.05
C SER A 217 5.64 -6.59 -14.43
N MET A 218 4.94 -7.41 -15.20
CA MET A 218 5.29 -7.70 -16.59
C MET A 218 4.94 -6.51 -17.51
N HIS A 219 5.85 -5.56 -17.65
CA HIS A 219 5.63 -4.32 -18.44
C HIS A 219 5.29 -4.57 -19.92
N ASP A 220 5.81 -5.64 -20.50
CA ASP A 220 5.46 -6.01 -21.88
C ASP A 220 4.00 -6.46 -21.99
N LEU A 221 3.42 -7.03 -20.93
CA LEU A 221 2.01 -7.47 -20.93
C LEU A 221 1.10 -6.27 -20.70
N THR A 222 1.44 -5.39 -19.76
CA THR A 222 0.68 -4.15 -19.52
C THR A 222 0.67 -3.26 -20.76
N SER A 223 1.80 -3.14 -21.46
CA SER A 223 1.91 -2.41 -22.73
C SER A 223 1.00 -2.99 -23.82
N LEU A 224 0.94 -4.32 -23.95
CA LEU A 224 0.07 -5.00 -24.91
C LEU A 224 -1.41 -4.77 -24.60
N ILE A 225 -1.79 -4.81 -23.31
CA ILE A 225 -3.16 -4.53 -22.87
C ILE A 225 -3.55 -3.09 -23.18
N ALA A 226 -2.68 -2.13 -22.86
CA ALA A 226 -2.90 -0.71 -23.18
C ALA A 226 -3.07 -0.48 -24.68
N GLN A 227 -2.24 -1.14 -25.51
CA GLN A 227 -2.37 -1.09 -26.97
C GLN A 227 -3.72 -1.63 -27.46
N LYS A 228 -4.18 -2.77 -26.94
CA LYS A 228 -5.48 -3.34 -27.32
C LYS A 228 -6.67 -2.47 -26.90
N LEU A 229 -6.52 -1.73 -25.80
CA LEU A 229 -7.50 -0.76 -25.33
C LEU A 229 -7.45 0.57 -26.11
N GLY A 230 -6.41 0.80 -26.92
CA GLY A 230 -6.22 2.06 -27.63
C GLY A 230 -5.80 3.23 -26.73
N VAL A 231 -5.31 2.95 -25.52
CA VAL A 231 -4.85 3.98 -24.57
C VAL A 231 -3.78 4.85 -25.23
N LYS A 232 -4.00 6.16 -25.27
CA LYS A 232 -3.06 7.12 -25.89
C LYS A 232 -2.13 7.77 -24.88
N ALA A 233 -2.54 7.85 -23.61
CA ALA A 233 -1.74 8.44 -22.55
C ALA A 233 -0.53 7.54 -22.24
N PRO A 234 0.65 8.12 -21.93
CA PRO A 234 1.78 7.35 -21.45
C PRO A 234 1.49 6.74 -20.07
N PRO A 235 2.12 5.60 -19.71
CA PRO A 235 2.00 5.02 -18.38
C PRO A 235 2.57 5.97 -17.32
N VAL A 236 1.82 6.16 -16.23
CA VAL A 236 2.31 6.86 -15.04
C VAL A 236 2.85 5.82 -14.07
N ARG A 237 4.13 5.93 -13.72
CA ARG A 237 4.82 4.96 -12.87
C ARG A 237 4.89 5.47 -11.44
N ILE A 238 4.24 4.75 -10.54
CA ILE A 238 4.17 5.09 -9.12
C ILE A 238 4.45 3.82 -8.31
N ASP A 239 5.37 3.90 -7.35
CA ASP A 239 5.58 2.85 -6.36
C ASP A 239 4.45 2.83 -5.32
N SER A 240 4.32 1.74 -4.56
CA SER A 240 3.36 1.57 -3.45
C SER A 240 1.87 1.61 -3.82
N GLN A 241 1.03 1.44 -2.81
CA GLN A 241 -0.41 1.59 -2.80
C GLN A 241 -0.86 3.05 -2.96
N ALA A 242 0.07 4.02 -3.04
CA ALA A 242 -0.24 5.36 -3.55
C ALA A 242 -0.96 5.32 -4.92
N LYS A 243 -0.74 4.27 -5.73
CA LYS A 243 -1.54 3.99 -6.93
C LYS A 243 -3.03 3.85 -6.66
N TYR A 244 -3.42 3.09 -5.63
CA TYR A 244 -4.83 2.95 -5.24
C TYR A 244 -5.39 4.27 -4.73
N GLY A 245 -4.62 5.03 -3.93
CA GLY A 245 -5.00 6.37 -3.50
C GLY A 245 -5.26 7.32 -4.68
N ALA A 246 -4.32 7.39 -5.64
CA ALA A 246 -4.45 8.20 -6.85
C ALA A 246 -5.67 7.79 -7.70
N LEU A 247 -5.91 6.48 -7.90
CA LEU A 247 -7.11 5.98 -8.58
C LEU A 247 -8.39 6.41 -7.86
N SER A 248 -8.43 6.29 -6.53
CA SER A 248 -9.62 6.59 -5.73
C SER A 248 -10.07 8.06 -5.81
N ARG A 249 -9.15 8.97 -6.15
CA ARG A 249 -9.42 10.40 -6.38
C ARG A 249 -9.47 10.82 -7.85
N GLY A 250 -9.41 9.86 -8.76
CA GLY A 250 -9.63 10.09 -10.19
C GLY A 250 -8.40 10.48 -11.00
N ASP A 251 -7.20 10.46 -10.44
CA ASP A 251 -5.94 10.79 -11.18
C ASP A 251 -5.55 9.72 -12.20
N GLY A 252 -6.17 8.55 -12.11
CA GLY A 252 -5.98 7.42 -13.02
C GLY A 252 -7.30 6.76 -13.37
N ALA A 253 -7.30 6.01 -14.47
CA ALA A 253 -8.44 5.19 -14.85
C ALA A 253 -8.15 3.68 -14.72
N ILE A 254 -6.91 3.24 -14.92
CA ILE A 254 -6.56 1.81 -14.94
C ILE A 254 -5.27 1.57 -14.16
N TYR A 255 -5.24 0.52 -13.34
CA TYR A 255 -4.03 -0.04 -12.73
C TYR A 255 -3.95 -1.53 -13.01
N LEU A 256 -2.77 -1.98 -13.43
CA LEU A 256 -2.47 -3.36 -13.70
C LEU A 256 -1.23 -3.83 -12.93
N ARG A 257 -1.34 -5.00 -12.30
CA ARG A 257 -0.23 -5.67 -11.65
C ARG A 257 -0.20 -7.14 -12.05
N PHE A 258 0.84 -7.52 -12.78
CA PHE A 258 1.04 -8.89 -13.22
C PHE A 258 2.36 -9.41 -12.64
N PRO A 259 2.33 -10.11 -11.49
CA PRO A 259 3.55 -10.63 -10.87
C PRO A 259 4.22 -11.66 -11.78
N HIS A 260 5.53 -11.78 -11.66
CA HIS A 260 6.28 -12.83 -12.36
C HIS A 260 5.95 -14.20 -11.78
N LYS A 261 6.08 -15.25 -12.61
CA LYS A 261 5.77 -16.63 -12.22
C LYS A 261 6.54 -17.04 -10.96
N GLY A 262 5.82 -17.57 -9.98
CA GLY A 262 6.38 -18.05 -8.70
C GLY A 262 6.34 -17.02 -7.57
N TYR A 263 5.97 -15.77 -7.85
CA TYR A 263 5.67 -14.79 -6.82
C TYR A 263 4.20 -14.89 -6.40
N ARG A 264 3.93 -14.81 -5.09
CA ARG A 264 2.58 -14.77 -4.52
C ARG A 264 2.39 -13.42 -3.84
N GLU A 265 1.40 -12.67 -4.29
CA GLU A 265 1.04 -11.38 -3.71
C GLU A 265 0.71 -11.52 -2.24
N LYS A 266 1.09 -10.50 -1.45
CA LYS A 266 0.76 -10.45 -0.03
C LYS A 266 -0.54 -9.69 0.17
N ILE A 267 -1.28 -10.05 1.22
CA ILE A 267 -2.55 -9.36 1.49
C ILE A 267 -2.35 -7.89 1.88
N TRP A 268 -1.22 -7.57 2.52
CA TRP A 268 -0.92 -6.21 2.96
C TRP A 268 -0.60 -5.25 1.81
N ASP A 269 -0.18 -5.75 0.65
CA ASP A 269 0.06 -4.96 -0.58
C ASP A 269 -1.24 -4.45 -1.23
N HIS A 270 -2.40 -4.97 -0.81
CA HIS A 270 -3.66 -4.77 -1.54
C HIS A 270 -4.90 -4.53 -0.67
N ALA A 271 -4.95 -4.98 0.58
CA ALA A 271 -6.17 -4.93 1.38
C ALA A 271 -6.69 -3.48 1.54
N ALA A 272 -5.82 -2.56 1.98
CA ALA A 272 -6.19 -1.16 2.19
C ALA A 272 -6.57 -0.47 0.86
N GLY A 273 -5.74 -0.64 -0.18
CA GLY A 273 -6.02 -0.09 -1.50
C GLY A 273 -7.31 -0.61 -2.15
N CYS A 274 -7.64 -1.89 -1.93
CA CYS A 274 -8.83 -2.52 -2.47
C CYS A 274 -10.12 -1.83 -1.99
N ILE A 275 -10.26 -1.66 -0.66
CA ILE A 275 -11.44 -0.99 -0.10
C ILE A 275 -11.46 0.50 -0.43
N VAL A 276 -10.31 1.18 -0.40
CA VAL A 276 -10.19 2.59 -0.77
C VAL A 276 -10.65 2.86 -2.21
N VAL A 277 -10.38 1.96 -3.16
CA VAL A 277 -10.86 2.12 -4.53
C VAL A 277 -12.31 1.68 -4.71
N THR A 278 -12.72 0.56 -4.11
CA THR A 278 -14.10 0.06 -4.28
C THR A 278 -15.14 0.99 -3.68
N GLU A 279 -14.88 1.55 -2.50
CA GLU A 279 -15.74 2.56 -1.86
C GLU A 279 -15.70 3.94 -2.58
N ALA A 280 -14.70 4.19 -3.42
CA ALA A 280 -14.67 5.35 -4.32
C ALA A 280 -15.45 5.12 -5.63
N GLY A 281 -16.09 3.97 -5.80
CA GLY A 281 -16.85 3.59 -6.99
C GLY A 281 -16.04 2.82 -8.05
N GLY A 282 -14.80 2.43 -7.71
CA GLY A 282 -13.96 1.58 -8.55
C GLY A 282 -14.29 0.09 -8.42
N VAL A 283 -13.55 -0.72 -9.18
CA VAL A 283 -13.64 -2.17 -9.21
C VAL A 283 -12.22 -2.74 -9.16
N VAL A 284 -12.01 -3.70 -8.26
CA VAL A 284 -10.74 -4.39 -8.04
C VAL A 284 -10.98 -5.89 -8.19
N THR A 285 -10.30 -6.54 -9.13
CA THR A 285 -10.43 -7.98 -9.37
C THR A 285 -9.07 -8.60 -9.70
N ASP A 286 -9.01 -9.94 -9.70
CA ASP A 286 -7.99 -10.61 -10.47
C ASP A 286 -8.20 -10.42 -11.99
N ALA A 287 -7.23 -10.85 -12.79
CA ALA A 287 -7.29 -10.80 -14.25
C ALA A 287 -8.33 -11.74 -14.89
N ALA A 288 -8.94 -12.65 -14.12
CA ALA A 288 -10.10 -13.44 -14.55
C ALA A 288 -11.44 -12.72 -14.28
N GLY A 289 -11.43 -11.62 -13.53
CA GLY A 289 -12.60 -10.84 -13.14
C GLY A 289 -13.24 -11.30 -11.83
N GLN A 290 -12.54 -12.13 -11.03
CA GLN A 290 -13.03 -12.55 -9.72
C GLN A 290 -12.58 -11.56 -8.63
N PRO A 291 -13.39 -11.33 -7.59
CA PRO A 291 -12.96 -10.58 -6.41
C PRO A 291 -11.72 -11.21 -5.76
N LEU A 292 -10.86 -10.36 -5.18
CA LEU A 292 -9.69 -10.83 -4.42
C LEU A 292 -10.15 -11.50 -3.12
N ASP A 293 -9.61 -12.68 -2.83
CA ASP A 293 -9.94 -13.45 -1.63
C ASP A 293 -8.87 -13.29 -0.54
N PHE A 294 -9.17 -12.45 0.45
CA PHE A 294 -8.29 -12.19 1.60
C PHE A 294 -8.45 -13.22 2.74
N SER A 295 -9.28 -14.25 2.56
CA SER A 295 -9.59 -15.24 3.61
C SER A 295 -8.55 -16.37 3.72
N LYS A 296 -7.57 -16.42 2.82
CA LYS A 296 -6.60 -17.52 2.66
C LYS A 296 -5.27 -17.31 3.41
N GLY A 297 -5.27 -16.40 4.38
CA GLY A 297 -4.12 -16.05 5.19
C GLY A 297 -3.24 -14.97 4.55
N LYS A 298 -1.92 -15.01 4.77
CA LYS A 298 -0.97 -13.94 4.38
C LYS A 298 -0.83 -13.65 2.87
N HIS A 299 -1.37 -14.50 2.01
CA HIS A 299 -1.16 -14.41 0.56
C HIS A 299 -2.47 -14.36 -0.19
N LEU A 300 -2.45 -13.71 -1.35
CA LEU A 300 -3.50 -13.83 -2.35
C LEU A 300 -3.14 -14.95 -3.34
N ASP A 301 -4.09 -15.84 -3.61
CA ASP A 301 -3.95 -16.88 -4.64
C ASP A 301 -4.36 -16.30 -6.00
N VAL A 302 -3.56 -15.35 -6.50
CA VAL A 302 -3.81 -14.67 -7.77
C VAL A 302 -2.67 -14.98 -8.73
N ASP A 303 -2.87 -16.00 -9.56
CA ASP A 303 -1.85 -16.48 -10.51
C ASP A 303 -1.81 -15.66 -11.81
N THR A 304 -2.86 -14.86 -12.07
CA THR A 304 -3.06 -14.18 -13.35
C THR A 304 -2.88 -12.66 -13.29
N GLY A 305 -2.58 -12.10 -12.11
CA GLY A 305 -2.48 -10.66 -11.88
C GLY A 305 -3.76 -10.00 -11.38
N ILE A 306 -3.62 -8.75 -10.93
CA ILE A 306 -4.66 -7.89 -10.35
C ILE A 306 -4.91 -6.73 -11.31
N ILE A 307 -6.18 -6.43 -11.52
CA ILE A 307 -6.64 -5.34 -12.37
C ILE A 307 -7.61 -4.44 -11.61
N VAL A 308 -7.47 -3.14 -11.81
CA VAL A 308 -8.23 -2.12 -11.08
C VAL A 308 -8.66 -1.03 -12.03
N THR A 309 -9.94 -0.67 -12.03
CA THR A 309 -10.46 0.41 -12.86
C THR A 309 -11.82 0.90 -12.35
N ASN A 310 -12.53 1.74 -13.11
CA ASN A 310 -13.91 2.12 -12.83
C ASN A 310 -14.91 1.08 -13.40
N GLN A 311 -16.19 1.19 -13.02
CA GLN A 311 -17.21 0.24 -13.48
C GLN A 311 -17.40 0.23 -15.01
N LYS A 312 -17.17 1.35 -15.68
CA LYS A 312 -17.45 1.52 -17.10
C LYS A 312 -16.39 0.86 -17.98
N LEU A 313 -15.12 0.94 -17.59
CA LEU A 313 -13.98 0.40 -18.33
C LEU A 313 -13.73 -1.08 -18.04
N MET A 314 -14.20 -1.61 -16.89
CA MET A 314 -13.92 -3.00 -16.49
C MET A 314 -14.25 -4.06 -17.56
N PRO A 315 -15.40 -4.01 -18.28
CA PRO A 315 -15.69 -4.99 -19.33
C PRO A 315 -14.66 -4.96 -20.47
N LEU A 316 -14.24 -3.77 -20.89
CA LEU A 316 -13.25 -3.59 -21.96
C LEU A 316 -11.87 -4.06 -21.50
N LEU A 317 -11.47 -3.69 -20.27
CA LEU A 317 -10.20 -4.09 -19.66
C LEU A 317 -10.09 -5.60 -19.56
N LEU A 318 -11.13 -6.28 -19.05
CA LEU A 318 -11.17 -7.74 -18.94
C LEU A 318 -11.02 -8.43 -20.30
N ASN A 319 -11.65 -7.90 -21.35
CA ASN A 319 -11.50 -8.47 -22.68
C ASN A 319 -10.05 -8.33 -23.19
N ALA A 320 -9.48 -7.12 -23.09
CA ALA A 320 -8.11 -6.86 -23.50
C ALA A 320 -7.09 -7.71 -22.73
N VAL A 321 -7.28 -7.89 -21.42
CA VAL A 321 -6.46 -8.77 -20.56
C VAL A 321 -6.54 -10.22 -21.03
N LYS A 322 -7.75 -10.76 -21.25
CA LYS A 322 -7.95 -12.15 -21.70
C LYS A 322 -7.30 -12.42 -23.06
N GLU A 323 -7.43 -11.50 -24.00
CA GLU A 323 -6.79 -11.62 -25.32
C GLU A 323 -5.26 -11.59 -25.21
N SER A 324 -4.73 -10.67 -24.40
CA SER A 324 -3.28 -10.50 -24.22
C SER A 324 -2.64 -11.70 -23.53
N LEU A 325 -3.30 -12.30 -22.53
CA LEU A 325 -2.83 -13.52 -21.87
C LEU A 325 -2.84 -14.73 -22.81
N LYS A 326 -3.85 -14.85 -23.69
CA LYS A 326 -3.89 -15.91 -24.72
C LYS A 326 -2.77 -15.77 -25.73
N GLU A 327 -2.45 -14.54 -26.15
CA GLU A 327 -1.38 -14.27 -27.11
C GLU A 327 0.01 -14.56 -26.54
N LYS A 328 0.20 -14.35 -25.23
CA LYS A 328 1.45 -14.68 -24.54
C LYS A 328 1.55 -16.10 -24.02
N ALA A 329 0.46 -16.89 -24.07
CA ALA A 329 0.53 -18.30 -23.71
C ALA A 329 1.47 -19.01 -24.71
N PRO A 330 2.46 -19.79 -24.23
CA PRO A 330 3.34 -20.52 -25.13
C PRO A 330 2.49 -21.41 -26.05
N SER A 331 2.77 -21.38 -27.35
CA SER A 331 2.18 -22.31 -28.33
C SER A 331 2.35 -23.72 -27.80
N SER A 332 1.21 -24.41 -27.60
CA SER A 332 1.15 -25.77 -27.06
C SER A 332 1.91 -26.76 -27.94
#